data_AF-A0A518WC49-F1
#
_entry.id   AF-A0A518WC49-F1
#
_cell.length_a   1.000
_cell.length_b   1.000
_cell.length_c   1.000
_cell.angle_alpha   90.00
_cell.angle_beta   90.00
_cell.angle_gamma   90.00
#
_symmetry.space_group_name_H-M   'P 1'
#
loop_
_entity.id
_entity.type
_entity.pdbx_description
1 polymer ?
#
loop_
_entity_poly.entity_id
_entity_poly.type
_entity_poly.pdbx_seq_one_letter_code
_entity_poly.pdbx_strand_id
1 'polypeptide(L)' 'MTGSHESDHPGARYDSARRTVLGHLGRTCFECRDDGCAQYRWAVAELRDHPIGRGLLQRHGLLDPSDDPTQEGQQR' A
#
# COMPACT_ATOMS: atom_id res chain seq x y z
N MET A 1 -26.19 -0.63 17.06
CA MET A 1 -25.95 -0.41 15.61
C MET A 1 -24.71 0.46 15.50
N THR A 2 -23.53 -0.16 15.42
CA THR A 2 -22.25 0.56 15.32
C THR A 2 -22.10 1.05 13.89
N GLY A 3 -22.25 2.36 13.71
CA GLY A 3 -22.04 3.03 12.43
C GLY A 3 -20.58 2.93 12.04
N SER A 4 -20.25 1.93 11.24
CA SER A 4 -19.07 1.95 10.37
C SER A 4 -19.38 2.88 9.20
N HIS A 5 -19.51 4.17 9.50
CA HIS A 5 -19.26 5.19 8.50
C HIS A 5 -17.74 5.20 8.32
N GLU A 6 -17.23 4.15 7.66
CA GLU A 6 -15.92 4.16 7.02
C GLU A 6 -16.05 5.16 5.89
N SER A 7 -15.97 6.43 6.28
CA SER A 7 -16.07 7.54 5.38
C SER A 7 -14.99 7.30 4.33
N ASP A 8 -15.41 7.35 3.07
CA ASP A 8 -14.61 7.19 1.86
C ASP A 8 -13.58 8.33 1.69
N HIS A 9 -12.98 8.76 2.80
CA HIS A 9 -12.01 9.82 2.85
C HIS A 9 -10.67 9.23 2.46
N PRO A 10 -9.95 9.84 1.51
CA PRO A 10 -8.66 9.34 1.03
C PRO A 10 -7.64 9.17 2.17
N GLY A 11 -7.73 9.96 3.24
CA GLY A 11 -6.90 9.81 4.43
C GLY A 11 -7.15 8.51 5.21
N ALA A 12 -8.39 7.99 5.23
CA ALA A 12 -8.73 6.73 5.88
C ALA A 12 -8.19 5.53 5.09
N ARG A 13 -8.25 5.58 3.75
CA ARG A 13 -7.67 4.55 2.87
C ARG A 13 -6.16 4.43 3.04
N TYR A 14 -5.46 5.57 3.09
CA TYR A 14 -4.01 5.60 3.35
C TYR A 14 -3.65 4.97 4.71
N ASP A 15 -4.33 5.34 5.79
CA ASP A 15 -4.00 4.81 7.12
C ASP A 15 -4.29 3.30 7.22
N SER A 16 -5.39 2.85 6.62
CA SER A 16 -5.73 1.43 6.48
C SER A 16 -4.67 0.67 5.69
N ALA A 17 -4.26 1.17 4.53
CA ALA A 17 -3.22 0.55 3.71
C ALA A 17 -1.87 0.48 4.44
N ARG A 18 -1.47 1.57 5.11
CA ARG A 18 -0.24 1.63 5.92
C ARG A 18 -0.25 0.58 7.03
N ARG A 19 -1.34 0.46 7.79
CA ARG A 19 -1.46 -0.54 8.86
C ARG A 19 -1.37 -1.96 8.31
N THR A 20 -2.03 -2.23 7.19
CA THR A 20 -1.99 -3.55 6.55
C THR A 20 -0.58 -3.94 6.12
N VAL A 21 0.18 -3.04 5.48
CA VAL A 21 1.57 -3.30 5.10
C VAL A 21 2.46 -3.54 6.33
N LEU A 22 2.36 -2.70 7.35
CA LEU A 22 3.14 -2.85 8.58
C LEU A 22 2.81 -4.15 9.31
N GLY A 23 1.54 -4.59 9.32
CA GLY A 23 1.14 -5.88 9.87
C GLY A 23 1.77 -7.06 9.11
N HIS A 24 1.82 -6.99 7.78
CA HIS A 24 2.47 -8.02 6.97
C HIS A 24 3.98 -8.07 7.17
N LEU A 25 4.65 -6.93 7.31
CA LEU A 25 6.07 -6.86 7.66
C LEU A 25 6.34 -7.48 9.04
N GLY A 26 5.42 -7.30 9.99
CA GLY A 26 5.44 -7.96 11.29
C GLY A 26 4.99 -9.43 11.28
N ARG A 27 4.68 -10.02 10.11
CA ARG A 27 4.10 -11.38 9.95
C ARG A 27 2.84 -11.62 10.78
N THR A 28 2.04 -10.58 11.03
CA THR A 28 0.83 -10.69 11.84
C THR A 28 -0.42 -11.07 11.03
N CYS A 29 -0.30 -11.19 9.70
CA CYS A 29 -1.40 -11.65 8.86
C CYS A 29 -1.46 -13.18 8.85
N PHE A 30 -2.48 -13.74 9.49
CA PHE A 30 -2.76 -15.18 9.52
C PHE A 30 -3.45 -15.70 8.26
N GLU A 31 -3.92 -14.81 7.38
CA GLU A 31 -4.60 -15.15 6.12
C GLU A 31 -3.65 -15.18 4.91
N CYS A 32 -2.36 -14.92 5.10
CA CYS A 32 -1.33 -15.14 4.08
C CYS A 32 -1.20 -16.63 3.79
N ARG A 33 -1.91 -17.12 2.76
CA ARG A 33 -1.68 -18.43 2.14
C ARG A 33 -0.80 -18.26 0.89
N ASP A 34 -0.24 -19.35 0.38
CA ASP A 34 0.78 -19.42 -0.69
C ASP A 34 0.54 -18.51 -1.91
N ASP A 35 -0.71 -18.15 -2.25
CA ASP A 35 -1.07 -17.21 -3.34
C ASP A 35 -1.00 -15.72 -2.97
N GLY A 36 -0.53 -15.40 -1.75
CA GLY A 36 -0.41 -14.05 -1.22
C GLY A 36 -1.72 -13.49 -0.65
N CYS A 37 -1.60 -12.39 0.10
CA CYS A 37 -2.75 -11.76 0.75
C CYS A 37 -3.35 -10.66 -0.14
N ALA A 38 -4.64 -10.77 -0.45
CA ALA A 38 -5.36 -9.77 -1.24
C ALA A 38 -5.36 -8.38 -0.57
N GLN A 39 -5.49 -8.35 0.77
CA GLN A 39 -5.42 -7.10 1.54
C GLN A 39 -4.05 -6.45 1.43
N TYR A 40 -2.97 -7.25 1.44
CA TYR A 40 -1.62 -6.76 1.25
C TYR A 40 -1.42 -6.19 -0.16
N ARG A 41 -1.89 -6.90 -1.19
CA ARG A 41 -1.80 -6.42 -2.58
C ARG A 41 -2.55 -5.10 -2.78
N TRP A 42 -3.76 -4.99 -2.25
CA TRP A 42 -4.52 -3.74 -2.25
C TRP A 42 -3.76 -2.62 -1.52
N ALA A 43 -3.25 -2.91 -0.32
CA ALA A 43 -2.55 -1.91 0.49
C ALA A 43 -1.27 -1.40 -0.17
N VAL A 44 -0.51 -2.28 -0.82
CA VAL A 44 0.68 -1.87 -1.61
C VAL A 44 0.27 -1.00 -2.79
N ALA A 45 -0.80 -1.35 -3.52
CA ALA A 45 -1.29 -0.54 -4.64
C ALA A 45 -1.75 0.86 -4.18
N GLU A 46 -2.52 0.95 -3.10
CA GLU A 46 -2.99 2.21 -2.54
C GLU A 46 -1.82 3.10 -2.08
N LEU A 47 -0.81 2.51 -1.43
CA LEU A 47 0.39 3.25 -1.02
C LEU A 47 1.28 3.64 -2.20
N ARG A 48 1.29 2.89 -3.31
CA ARG A 48 2.00 3.28 -4.54
C ARG A 48 1.34 4.47 -5.22
N ASP A 49 0.04 4.68 -5.04
CA ASP A 49 -0.66 5.84 -5.59
C ASP A 49 -0.41 7.12 -4.76
N HIS A 50 -0.07 6.97 -3.48
CA HIS A 50 0.17 8.08 -2.56
C HIS A 50 1.66 8.47 -2.47
N PRO A 51 2.06 9.75 -2.61
CA PRO A 51 3.47 10.16 -2.57
C PRO A 51 4.16 9.81 -1.24
N ILE A 52 3.45 9.97 -0.13
CA ILE A 52 3.93 9.56 1.21
C ILE A 52 4.02 8.03 1.32
N GLY A 53 3.09 7.31 0.67
CA GLY A 53 3.04 5.85 0.69
C GLY A 53 4.20 5.21 -0.08
N ARG A 54 4.59 5.78 -1.23
CA ARG A 54 5.78 5.36 -1.98
C ARG A 54 7.04 5.41 -1.15
N GLY A 55 7.27 6.52 -0.44
CA GLY A 55 8.41 6.64 0.45
C GLY A 55 8.41 5.60 1.57
N LEU A 56 7.22 5.21 2.07
CA LEU A 56 7.09 4.11 3.02
C LEU A 56 7.47 2.76 2.40
N LEU A 57 6.96 2.46 1.21
CA LEU A 57 7.26 1.20 0.51
C LEU A 57 8.75 1.09 0.17
N GLN A 58 9.39 2.16 -0.31
CA GLN A 58 10.82 2.18 -0.62
C GLN A 58 11.68 1.92 0.64
N ARG A 59 11.35 2.56 1.78
CA ARG A 59 12.06 2.33 3.05
C ARG A 59 11.99 0.88 3.53
N HIS A 60 10.94 0.16 3.14
CA HIS A 60 10.74 -1.25 3.49
C HIS A 60 11.15 -2.21 2.35
N GLY A 61 11.74 -1.72 1.27
CA GLY A 61 12.15 -2.54 0.12
C GLY A 61 10.99 -3.16 -0.66
N LEU A 62 9.77 -2.62 -0.51
CA LEU A 62 8.54 -3.12 -1.15
C LEU A 62 8.25 -2.45 -2.49
N LEU A 63 8.98 -1.38 -2.79
CA LEU A 63 8.92 -0.66 -4.05
C LEU A 63 10.35 -0.38 -4.49
N ASP A 64 10.66 -0.69 -5.74
CA ASP A 64 11.94 -0.31 -6.31
C ASP A 64 11.98 1.23 -6.46
N PRO A 65 13.05 1.91 -6.05
CA PRO A 65 13.17 3.36 -6.20
C PRO A 65 13.08 3.83 -7.66
N SER A 66 13.22 2.93 -8.65
CA SER A 66 13.05 3.22 -10.08
C SER A 66 11.60 3.14 -10.57
N ASP A 67 10.65 2.71 -9.73
CA ASP A 67 9.21 2.70 -10.04
C ASP A 67 8.62 4.12 -9.85
N ASP A 68 9.25 5.10 -10.49
CA ASP A 68 8.68 6.42 -10.64
C ASP A 68 7.82 6.43 -11.91
N PRO A 69 6.55 6.87 -11.87
CA PRO A 69 5.69 6.99 -13.06
C PRO A 69 6.16 8.10 -14.01
N THR A 70 7.27 8.80 -13.72
CA THR A 70 7.85 9.84 -14.58
C THR A 70 9.08 9.32 -15.32
N GLN A 71 8.94 8.29 -16.14
CA GLN A 71 9.87 8.15 -17.27
C GLN A 71 9.28 7.46 -18.51
N GLU A 72 7.98 7.60 -18.75
CA GLU A 72 7.40 7.32 -20.06
C GLU A 72 7.24 8.66 -20.79
N GLY A 73 8.25 9.09 -21.54
CA GLY A 73 8.08 10.26 -22.42
C GLY A 73 9.30 11.11 -22.79
N GLN A 74 10.54 10.73 -22.47
CA GLN A 74 11.72 11.38 -23.06
C GLN A 74 12.31 10.53 -24.18
N GLN A 75 11.58 10.32 -25.27
CA GLN A 75 12.18 9.94 -26.56
C GLN A 75 11.33 10.48 -27.72
N ARG A 76 11.67 11.68 -28.20
CA ARG A 76 12.15 11.91 -29.58
C ARG A 76 12.49 13.38 -29.80
#